data_AF-A0A7Y3DPI3-F1
#
_entry.id   AF-A0A7Y3DPI3-F1
#
_cell.length_a   1.000
_cell.length_b   1.000
_cell.length_c   1.000
_cell.angle_alpha   90.00
_cell.angle_beta   90.00
_cell.angle_gamma   90.00
#
_symmetry.space_group_name_H-M   'P 1'
#
loop_
_entity.id
_entity.type
_entity.pdbx_description
1 polymer ?
#
loop_
_entity_poly.entity_id
_entity_poly.type
_entity_poly.pdbx_seq_one_letter_code
_entity_poly.pdbx_strand_id
1 'polypeptide(L)'
;MAKKSKKTRKQLLNEPDEFITFSSKMIKLAIEYQTYLTWALGITLALVVIISGLRFFSIRSERKASLLLDQSLSEYTKIKSAKKPVDVYDEVSTNFQFILNKYGAKESGKIARLIYANICYDAGKYEQAIDLYKILLTDFKKHPMIIHQVLSGLGYACEQIENYSA
;
A
#
# COMPACT_ATOMS: atom_id res chain seq x y z
N MET A 1 56.39 7.62 -31.92
CA MET A 1 55.39 6.53 -32.04
C MET A 1 55.97 5.27 -31.41
N ALA A 2 55.40 4.80 -30.30
CA ALA A 2 55.94 3.65 -29.57
C ALA A 2 55.62 2.32 -30.29
N LYS A 3 56.66 1.58 -30.68
CA LYS A 3 56.57 0.29 -31.39
C LYS A 3 56.16 -0.80 -30.39
N LYS A 4 54.90 -1.22 -30.43
CA LYS A 4 54.39 -2.35 -29.62
C LYS A 4 55.14 -3.63 -30.01
N SER A 5 55.87 -4.20 -29.06
CA SER A 5 56.52 -5.53 -29.17
C SER A 5 55.46 -6.60 -29.48
N LYS A 6 55.66 -7.39 -30.54
CA LYS A 6 54.78 -8.52 -30.89
C LYS A 6 55.20 -9.74 -30.07
N LYS A 7 54.34 -10.19 -29.14
CA LYS A 7 54.52 -11.45 -28.40
C LYS A 7 54.65 -12.63 -29.39
N THR A 8 55.59 -13.54 -29.14
CA THR A 8 55.90 -14.68 -30.02
C THR A 8 54.88 -15.80 -29.85
N ARG A 9 54.53 -16.51 -30.93
CA ARG A 9 53.48 -17.56 -30.98
C ARG A 9 53.63 -18.66 -29.92
N LYS A 10 54.86 -18.93 -29.46
CA LYS A 10 55.18 -19.90 -28.40
C LYS A 10 54.89 -19.38 -26.97
N GLN A 11 54.87 -18.07 -26.76
CA GLN A 11 54.54 -17.46 -25.44
C GLN A 11 53.02 -17.44 -25.22
N LEU A 12 52.22 -17.20 -26.27
CA LEU A 12 50.76 -17.30 -26.24
C LEU A 12 50.25 -18.74 -26.03
N LEU A 13 51.06 -19.75 -26.37
CA LEU A 13 50.69 -21.17 -26.24
C LEU A 13 50.95 -21.74 -24.83
N ASN A 14 51.79 -21.07 -24.02
CA ASN A 14 52.29 -21.57 -22.74
C ASN A 14 51.82 -20.72 -21.53
N GLU A 15 51.20 -19.56 -21.74
CA GLU A 15 50.52 -18.82 -20.67
C GLU A 15 49.25 -19.62 -20.32
N PRO A 16 49.04 -20.07 -19.06
CA PRO A 16 47.79 -20.72 -18.68
C PRO A 16 46.68 -19.71 -18.94
N ASP A 17 45.74 -20.08 -19.82
CA ASP A 17 44.66 -19.20 -20.26
C ASP A 17 44.07 -18.44 -19.07
N GLU A 18 44.11 -17.11 -19.12
CA GLU A 18 43.60 -16.26 -18.03
C GLU A 18 42.13 -16.59 -17.76
N PHE A 19 41.38 -16.98 -18.79
CA PHE A 19 40.01 -17.46 -18.71
C PHE A 19 39.86 -18.81 -17.98
N ILE A 20 40.77 -19.76 -18.21
CA ILE A 20 40.74 -21.07 -17.53
C ILE A 20 41.12 -20.91 -16.06
N THR A 21 42.10 -20.04 -15.78
CA THR A 21 42.55 -19.75 -14.42
C THR A 21 41.47 -18.98 -13.64
N PHE A 22 40.82 -18.01 -14.29
CA PHE A 22 39.71 -17.25 -13.71
C PHE A 22 38.49 -18.13 -13.44
N SER A 23 38.07 -18.94 -14.42
CA SER A 23 36.93 -19.85 -14.26
C SER A 23 37.20 -20.91 -13.19
N SER A 24 38.40 -21.47 -13.12
CA SER A 24 38.78 -22.44 -12.08
C SER A 24 38.77 -21.82 -10.67
N LYS A 25 39.21 -20.56 -10.52
CA LYS A 25 39.13 -19.83 -9.24
C LYS A 25 37.67 -19.56 -8.84
N MET A 26 36.83 -19.16 -9.80
CA MET A 26 35.39 -18.95 -9.56
C MET A 26 34.67 -20.24 -9.15
N ILE A 27 34.98 -21.37 -9.80
CA ILE A 27 34.41 -22.68 -9.45
C ILE A 27 34.87 -23.12 -8.06
N LYS A 28 36.16 -22.95 -7.72
CA LYS A 28 36.65 -23.27 -6.37
C LYS A 28 35.97 -22.43 -5.29
N LEU A 29 35.79 -21.14 -5.53
CA LEU A 29 35.02 -20.27 -4.62
C LEU A 29 33.56 -20.73 -4.51
N ALA A 30 32.92 -21.10 -5.62
CA ALA A 30 31.54 -21.58 -5.61
C ALA A 30 31.39 -22.89 -4.80
N ILE A 31 32.36 -23.80 -4.88
CA ILE A 31 32.39 -25.04 -4.10
C ILE A 31 32.68 -24.74 -2.62
N GLU A 32 33.63 -23.86 -2.33
CA GLU A 32 34.02 -23.47 -0.97
C GLU A 32 32.85 -22.80 -0.22
N TYR A 33 32.03 -22.01 -0.91
CA TYR A 33 30.85 -21.35 -0.35
C TYR A 33 29.52 -22.03 -0.71
N GLN A 34 29.51 -23.26 -1.22
CA GLN A 34 28.30 -23.93 -1.70
C GLN A 34 27.21 -24.07 -0.62
N THR A 35 27.61 -24.33 0.63
CA THR A 35 26.69 -24.39 1.77
C THR A 35 26.08 -23.03 2.08
N TYR A 36 26.87 -21.96 2.11
CA TYR A 36 26.37 -20.60 2.30
C TYR A 36 25.48 -20.14 1.14
N LEU A 37 25.82 -20.48 -0.11
CA LEU A 37 25.00 -20.17 -1.29
C LEU A 37 23.65 -20.89 -1.24
N THR A 38 23.62 -22.16 -0.86
CA THR A 38 22.38 -22.94 -0.77
C THR A 38 21.47 -22.42 0.35
N TRP A 39 22.02 -22.07 1.51
CA TRP A 39 21.27 -21.40 2.58
C TRP A 39 20.77 -20.02 2.15
N ALA A 40 21.60 -19.21 1.50
CA ALA A 40 21.20 -17.90 1.00
C ALA A 40 20.07 -18.00 -0.03
N LEU A 41 20.16 -18.96 -0.95
CA LEU A 41 19.11 -19.24 -1.94
C LEU A 41 17.81 -19.69 -1.25
N GLY A 42 17.91 -20.59 -0.26
CA GLY A 42 16.77 -21.09 0.50
C GLY A 42 16.04 -19.98 1.27
N ILE A 43 16.80 -19.13 1.98
CA ILE A 43 16.25 -17.96 2.69
C ILE A 43 15.60 -16.99 1.71
N THR A 44 16.25 -16.74 0.57
CA THR A 44 15.70 -15.83 -0.46
C THR A 44 14.38 -16.36 -1.01
N LEU A 45 14.30 -17.65 -1.35
CA LEU A 45 13.08 -18.31 -1.79
C LEU A 45 11.97 -18.25 -0.73
N ALA A 46 12.31 -18.53 0.54
CA ALA A 46 11.37 -18.43 1.64
C ALA A 46 10.80 -17.01 1.80
N LEU A 47 11.66 -15.98 1.75
CA LEU A 47 11.23 -14.58 1.80
C LEU A 47 10.31 -14.20 0.64
N VAL A 48 10.63 -14.65 -0.59
CA VAL A 48 9.78 -14.42 -1.76
C VAL A 48 8.38 -15.03 -1.56
N VAL A 49 8.30 -16.27 -1.06
CA VAL A 49 7.02 -16.94 -0.78
C VAL A 49 6.23 -16.20 0.29
N ILE A 50 6.88 -15.78 1.38
CA ILE A 50 6.23 -15.03 2.47
C ILE A 50 5.68 -13.69 1.96
N ILE A 51 6.50 -12.90 1.26
CA ILE A 51 6.09 -11.60 0.72
C ILE A 51 4.95 -11.78 -0.28
N SER A 52 5.04 -12.78 -1.16
CA SER A 52 3.98 -13.11 -2.12
C SER A 52 2.68 -13.48 -1.42
N GLY A 53 2.74 -14.33 -0.39
CA GLY A 53 1.58 -14.73 0.41
C GLY A 53 0.90 -13.52 1.08
N LEU A 54 1.68 -12.65 1.71
CA LEU A 54 1.16 -11.41 2.33
C LEU A 54 0.54 -10.47 1.31
N ARG A 55 1.19 -10.27 0.15
CA ARG A 55 0.67 -9.47 -0.96
C ARG A 55 -0.65 -10.04 -1.48
N PHE A 56 -0.70 -11.35 -1.72
CA PHE A 56 -1.89 -12.04 -2.21
C PHE A 56 -3.07 -11.88 -1.26
N PHE A 57 -2.84 -12.09 0.05
CA PHE A 57 -3.87 -11.89 1.06
C PHE A 57 -4.35 -10.43 1.11
N SER A 58 -3.42 -9.48 1.04
CA SER A 58 -3.75 -8.05 1.03
C SER A 58 -4.61 -7.68 -0.19
N ILE A 59 -4.24 -8.11 -1.40
CA ILE A 59 -5.01 -7.86 -2.62
C ILE A 59 -6.40 -8.49 -2.53
N ARG A 60 -6.50 -9.71 -1.99
CA ARG A 60 -7.80 -10.36 -1.80
C ARG A 60 -8.69 -9.60 -0.83
N SER A 61 -8.13 -9.09 0.26
CA SER A 61 -8.86 -8.26 1.23
C SER A 61 -9.28 -6.92 0.62
N GLU A 62 -8.44 -6.30 -0.21
CA GLU A 62 -8.75 -5.06 -0.93
C GLU A 62 -9.92 -5.26 -1.89
N ARG A 63 -9.94 -6.34 -2.68
CA ARG A 63 -11.06 -6.65 -3.57
C ARG A 63 -12.38 -6.79 -2.83
N LYS A 64 -12.37 -7.44 -1.66
CA LYS A 64 -13.57 -7.56 -0.81
C LYS A 64 -14.02 -6.20 -0.27
N ALA A 65 -13.07 -5.36 0.15
CA ALA A 65 -13.35 -4.02 0.63
C ALA A 65 -13.96 -3.15 -0.49
N SER A 66 -13.40 -3.20 -1.70
CA SER A 66 -13.92 -2.50 -2.88
C SER A 66 -15.34 -2.93 -3.22
N LEU A 67 -15.62 -4.24 -3.24
CA LEU A 67 -16.96 -4.74 -3.54
C LEU A 67 -18.00 -4.27 -2.52
N LEU A 68 -17.66 -4.31 -1.22
CA LEU A 68 -18.55 -3.81 -0.17
C LEU A 68 -18.76 -2.30 -0.26
N LEU A 69 -17.69 -1.56 -0.58
CA LEU A 69 -17.76 -0.12 -0.81
C LEU A 69 -18.70 0.21 -1.97
N ASP A 70 -18.55 -0.46 -3.11
CA ASP A 70 -19.39 -0.25 -4.29
C ASP A 70 -20.86 -0.54 -3.99
N GLN A 71 -21.14 -1.61 -3.24
CA GLN A 71 -22.49 -1.96 -2.78
C GLN A 71 -23.07 -0.87 -1.87
N SER A 72 -22.33 -0.47 -0.84
CA SER A 72 -22.76 0.55 0.13
C SER A 72 -22.95 1.91 -0.52
N LEU A 73 -22.10 2.24 -1.51
CA LEU A 73 -22.20 3.47 -2.29
C LEU A 73 -23.41 3.44 -3.22
N SER A 74 -23.74 2.30 -3.82
CA SER A 74 -24.96 2.13 -4.63
C SER A 74 -26.22 2.33 -3.78
N GLU A 75 -26.24 1.82 -2.55
CA GLU A 75 -27.36 2.04 -1.62
C GLU A 75 -27.47 3.52 -1.24
N TYR A 76 -26.37 4.12 -0.78
CA TYR A 76 -26.31 5.54 -0.43
C TYR A 76 -26.80 6.44 -1.57
N THR A 77 -26.32 6.24 -2.80
CA THR A 77 -26.70 7.09 -3.94
C THR A 77 -28.18 6.97 -4.32
N LYS A 78 -28.80 5.80 -4.11
CA LYS A 78 -30.26 5.61 -4.35
C LYS A 78 -31.10 6.41 -3.36
N ILE A 79 -30.70 6.46 -2.11
CA ILE A 79 -31.51 7.07 -1.04
C ILE A 79 -31.18 8.54 -0.77
N LYS A 80 -29.97 9.01 -1.13
CA LYS A 80 -29.47 10.35 -0.82
C LYS A 80 -30.42 11.47 -1.30
N SER A 81 -31.00 11.34 -2.48
CA SER A 81 -31.90 12.35 -3.04
C SER A 81 -33.35 12.23 -2.57
N ALA A 82 -33.73 11.07 -2.02
CA ALA A 82 -35.11 10.76 -1.66
C ALA A 82 -35.42 10.95 -0.18
N LYS A 83 -34.40 10.91 0.69
CA LYS A 83 -34.54 10.92 2.15
C LYS A 83 -33.81 12.09 2.79
N LYS A 84 -34.16 12.42 4.03
CA LYS A 84 -33.44 13.41 4.82
C LYS A 84 -32.06 12.85 5.22
N PRO A 85 -31.04 13.70 5.43
CA PRO A 85 -29.68 13.25 5.76
C PRO A 85 -29.59 12.31 6.98
N VAL A 86 -30.42 12.54 8.01
CA VAL A 86 -30.46 11.69 9.21
C VAL A 86 -30.96 10.28 8.88
N ASP A 87 -32.05 10.16 8.10
CA ASP A 87 -32.60 8.87 7.68
C ASP A 87 -31.62 8.11 6.77
N VAL A 88 -30.91 8.83 5.91
CA VAL A 88 -29.84 8.27 5.05
C VAL A 88 -28.72 7.70 5.91
N TYR A 89 -28.29 8.45 6.93
CA TYR A 89 -27.27 7.98 7.88
C TYR A 89 -27.71 6.70 8.58
N ASP A 90 -28.91 6.66 9.16
CA ASP A 90 -29.39 5.50 9.92
C ASP A 90 -29.43 4.22 9.07
N GLU A 91 -29.75 4.34 7.77
CA GLU A 91 -29.84 3.20 6.85
C GLU A 91 -28.47 2.68 6.40
N VAL A 92 -27.48 3.55 6.17
CA VAL A 92 -26.16 3.14 5.61
C VAL A 92 -25.07 2.99 6.66
N SER A 93 -25.26 3.53 7.86
CA SER A 93 -24.25 3.61 8.92
C SER A 93 -23.68 2.24 9.28
N THR A 94 -24.52 1.22 9.43
CA THR A 94 -24.10 -0.14 9.75
C THR A 94 -23.14 -0.72 8.69
N ASN A 95 -23.44 -0.54 7.40
CA ASN A 95 -22.63 -1.06 6.31
C ASN A 95 -21.27 -0.36 6.23
N PHE A 96 -21.26 0.98 6.35
CA PHE A 96 -20.00 1.73 6.38
C PHE A 96 -19.16 1.39 7.61
N GLN A 97 -19.73 1.34 8.81
CA GLN A 97 -19.00 0.95 10.03
C GLN A 97 -18.41 -0.45 9.91
N PHE A 98 -19.12 -1.40 9.30
CA PHE A 98 -18.59 -2.74 9.03
C PHE A 98 -17.34 -2.70 8.13
N ILE A 99 -17.35 -1.88 7.07
CA ILE A 99 -16.18 -1.69 6.20
C ILE A 99 -15.02 -1.08 6.99
N LEU A 100 -15.26 -0.06 7.80
CA LEU A 100 -14.23 0.61 8.60
C LEU A 100 -13.60 -0.36 9.62
N ASN A 101 -14.42 -1.15 10.31
CA ASN A 101 -13.95 -2.10 11.31
C ASN A 101 -13.14 -3.25 10.69
N LYS A 102 -13.57 -3.76 9.53
CA LYS A 102 -12.97 -4.95 8.91
C LYS A 102 -11.85 -4.64 7.92
N TYR A 103 -11.94 -3.49 7.25
CA TYR A 103 -11.10 -3.12 6.13
C TYR A 103 -10.57 -1.68 6.21
N GLY A 104 -10.69 -0.97 7.34
CA GLY A 104 -10.29 0.44 7.46
C GLY A 104 -8.83 0.75 7.10
N ALA A 105 -7.93 -0.22 7.18
CA ALA A 105 -6.52 -0.07 6.76
C ALA A 105 -6.29 -0.24 5.23
N LYS A 106 -7.31 -0.68 4.49
CA LYS A 106 -7.30 -0.89 3.04
C LYS A 106 -7.65 0.40 2.31
N GLU A 107 -7.22 0.54 1.06
CA GLU A 107 -7.44 1.79 0.33
C GLU A 107 -8.94 2.08 0.17
N SER A 108 -9.72 1.06 -0.18
CA SER A 108 -11.18 1.13 -0.23
C SER A 108 -11.79 1.44 1.15
N GLY A 109 -11.19 0.95 2.24
CA GLY A 109 -11.63 1.26 3.61
C GLY A 109 -11.38 2.72 4.00
N LYS A 110 -10.25 3.30 3.58
CA LYS A 110 -9.96 4.73 3.76
C LYS A 110 -10.91 5.61 2.95
N ILE A 111 -11.22 5.22 1.73
CA ILE A 111 -12.23 5.91 0.89
C ILE A 111 -13.62 5.80 1.53
N ALA A 112 -13.99 4.62 2.03
CA ALA A 112 -15.24 4.43 2.77
C ALA A 112 -15.31 5.34 4.00
N ARG A 113 -14.19 5.51 4.72
CA ARG A 113 -14.08 6.40 5.88
C ARG A 113 -14.33 7.86 5.50
N LEU A 114 -13.77 8.33 4.37
CA LEU A 114 -14.02 9.67 3.86
C LEU A 114 -15.50 9.90 3.51
N ILE A 115 -16.10 8.95 2.79
CA ILE A 115 -17.52 9.02 2.42
C ILE A 115 -18.39 9.03 3.68
N TYR A 116 -18.11 8.13 4.61
CA TYR A 116 -18.89 8.02 5.85
C TYR A 116 -18.73 9.24 6.75
N ALA A 117 -17.55 9.86 6.81
CA ALA A 117 -17.35 11.13 7.52
C ALA A 117 -18.28 12.24 6.96
N ASN A 118 -18.38 12.35 5.63
CA ASN A 118 -19.29 13.30 5.00
C ASN A 118 -20.76 12.97 5.29
N ILE A 119 -21.14 11.70 5.30
CA ILE A 119 -22.50 11.27 5.67
C ILE A 119 -22.81 11.64 7.12
N CYS A 120 -21.87 11.44 8.04
CA CYS A 120 -22.01 11.84 9.44
C CYS A 120 -22.19 13.36 9.55
N TYR A 121 -21.40 14.15 8.82
CA TYR A 121 -21.52 15.60 8.78
C TYR A 121 -22.90 16.04 8.27
N ASP A 122 -23.35 15.49 7.13
CA ASP A 122 -24.66 15.82 6.53
C ASP A 122 -25.82 15.50 7.49
N ALA A 123 -25.68 14.45 8.30
CA ALA A 123 -26.66 14.02 9.30
C ALA A 123 -26.57 14.76 10.65
N GLY A 124 -25.68 15.75 10.78
CA GLY A 124 -25.48 16.50 12.03
C GLY A 124 -24.71 15.72 13.11
N LYS A 125 -24.08 14.59 12.77
CA LYS A 125 -23.21 13.80 13.67
C LYS A 125 -21.79 14.36 13.65
N TYR A 126 -21.64 15.63 14.04
CA TYR A 126 -20.41 16.39 13.85
C TYR A 126 -19.21 15.82 14.62
N GLU A 127 -19.39 15.40 15.88
CA GLU A 127 -18.30 14.77 16.66
C GLU A 127 -17.75 13.52 15.96
N GLN A 128 -18.65 12.65 15.49
CA GLN A 128 -18.27 11.45 14.77
C GLN A 128 -17.58 11.78 13.44
N ALA A 129 -18.05 12.79 12.72
CA ALA A 129 -17.39 13.26 11.50
C ALA A 129 -15.97 13.76 11.78
N ILE A 130 -15.77 14.54 12.84
CA ILE A 130 -14.47 15.07 13.27
C ILE A 130 -13.49 13.94 13.57
N ASP A 131 -13.91 12.93 14.34
CA ASP A 131 -13.06 11.77 14.66
C ASP A 131 -12.62 11.03 13.39
N LEU A 132 -13.54 10.83 12.46
CA LEU A 132 -13.23 10.21 11.17
C LEU A 132 -12.28 11.07 10.34
N TYR A 133 -12.48 12.38 10.26
CA TYR A 133 -11.60 13.31 9.55
C TYR A 133 -10.19 13.36 10.14
N LYS A 134 -10.05 13.33 11.46
CA LYS A 134 -8.72 13.28 12.12
C LYS A 134 -7.94 12.04 11.72
N ILE A 135 -8.60 10.88 11.64
CA ILE A 135 -7.93 9.66 11.17
C ILE A 135 -7.55 9.78 9.68
N LEU A 136 -8.41 10.41 8.87
CA LEU A 136 -8.18 10.62 7.43
C LEU A 136 -6.94 11.48 7.14
N LEU A 137 -6.59 12.43 8.02
CA LEU A 137 -5.35 13.21 7.89
C LEU A 137 -4.09 12.32 7.89
N THR A 138 -4.13 11.23 8.66
CA THR A 138 -3.04 10.24 8.70
C THR A 138 -3.12 9.29 7.51
N ASP A 139 -4.33 8.78 7.22
CA ASP A 139 -4.57 7.82 6.13
C ASP A 139 -4.16 8.36 4.76
N PHE A 140 -4.38 9.66 4.52
CA PHE A 140 -4.11 10.35 3.26
C PHE A 140 -2.91 11.28 3.29
N LYS A 141 -1.98 11.16 4.25
CA LYS A 141 -0.79 12.03 4.38
C LYS A 141 0.03 12.20 3.08
N LYS A 142 0.02 11.20 2.20
CA LYS A 142 0.72 11.20 0.90
C LYS A 142 -0.10 11.75 -0.27
N HIS A 143 -1.33 12.20 -0.02
CA HIS A 143 -2.28 12.68 -1.03
C HIS A 143 -2.76 14.09 -0.69
N PRO A 144 -1.95 15.15 -0.98
CA PRO A 144 -2.24 16.53 -0.57
C PRO A 144 -3.63 17.03 -0.99
N MET A 145 -4.07 16.67 -2.20
CA MET A 145 -5.40 17.05 -2.70
C MET A 145 -6.54 16.55 -1.82
N ILE A 146 -6.46 15.30 -1.35
CA ILE A 146 -7.47 14.70 -0.47
C ILE A 146 -7.39 15.33 0.92
N ILE A 147 -6.16 15.62 1.42
CA ILE A 147 -5.97 16.29 2.70
C ILE A 147 -6.66 17.65 2.72
N HIS A 148 -6.57 18.45 1.66
CA HIS A 148 -7.26 19.74 1.61
C HIS A 148 -8.78 19.60 1.76
N GLN A 149 -9.37 18.59 1.12
CA GLN A 149 -10.80 18.29 1.29
C GLN A 149 -11.13 17.84 2.71
N VAL A 150 -10.30 16.97 3.31
CA VAL A 150 -10.46 16.50 4.69
C VAL A 150 -10.37 17.66 5.69
N LEU A 151 -9.39 18.55 5.52
CA LEU A 151 -9.23 19.74 6.37
C LEU A 151 -10.42 20.69 6.26
N SER A 152 -10.95 20.88 5.05
CA SER A 152 -12.17 21.69 4.86
C SER A 152 -13.37 21.07 5.57
N GLY A 153 -13.61 19.77 5.41
CA GLY A 153 -14.69 19.07 6.11
C GLY A 153 -14.51 19.09 7.64
N LEU A 154 -13.29 18.90 8.13
CA LEU A 154 -12.94 19.00 9.54
C LEU A 154 -13.22 20.40 10.09
N GLY A 155 -12.79 21.45 9.37
CA GLY A 155 -13.00 22.84 9.76
C GLY A 155 -14.49 23.18 9.88
N TYR A 156 -15.29 22.80 8.87
CA TYR A 156 -16.74 22.99 8.93
C TYR A 156 -17.39 22.21 10.06
N ALA A 157 -16.98 20.96 10.30
CA ALA A 157 -17.52 20.18 11.39
C ALA A 157 -17.18 20.77 12.77
N CYS A 158 -15.95 21.27 12.95
CA CYS A 158 -15.51 21.99 14.15
C CYS A 158 -16.29 23.28 14.39
N GLU A 159 -16.58 24.04 13.32
CA GLU A 159 -17.41 25.25 13.39
C GLU A 159 -18.82 24.95 13.92
N GLN A 160 -19.43 23.85 13.49
CA GLN A 160 -20.77 23.45 13.94
C GLN A 160 -20.84 23.08 15.44
N ILE A 161 -19.73 22.70 16.06
CA ILE A 161 -19.67 22.36 17.49
C ILE A 161 -18.93 23.42 18.32
N GLU A 162 -18.66 24.60 17.75
CA GLU A 162 -17.91 25.70 18.37
C GLU A 162 -16.53 25.27 18.94
N ASN A 163 -15.95 24.20 18.38
CA ASN A 163 -14.68 23.64 18.84
C ASN A 163 -13.54 24.10 17.94
N TYR A 164 -12.92 25.22 18.30
CA TYR A 164 -11.84 25.86 17.53
C TYR A 164 -10.43 25.28 17.84
N SER A 165 -10.32 24.21 18.62
CA SER A 165 -9.02 23.65 19.05
C SER A 165 -8.41 22.60 18.09
N ALA A 166 -8.80 22.64 16.82
CA ALA A 166 -8.44 21.64 15.80
C ALA A 166 -6.94 21.59 15.43
#